data_AF-A0AAC9JPX6-F1
#
_entry.id   AF-A0AAC9JPX6-F1
#
_cell.length_a   1.000
_cell.length_b   1.000
_cell.length_c   1.000
_cell.angle_alpha   90.00
_cell.angle_beta   90.00
_cell.angle_gamma   90.00
#
_symmetry.space_group_name_H-M   'P 1'
#
loop_
_entity.id
_entity.type
_entity.pdbx_description
1 polymer ?
#
loop_
_entity_poly.entity_id
_entity_poly.type
_entity_poly.pdbx_seq_one_letter_code
_entity_poly.pdbx_strand_id
1 'polypeptide(L)'
;MARKPHPADAANAAIIANAIRFDLALFLGVGRYAKASAATLAEARLKAARLAAEHPNGRRALIYAIDASGRSALVTDDVPTQAKEPAMKTYAKKFNAQRAAKAAGHDPAEIEIVKTKDGFAWRLKKQAGGRNDARDARLAPDPSREPQRATATKRERPFGKRAQIEADARAGKLPEPPDFSAETHKRFRNKLAAVVALANAGDLNGLRAFQINPVSSSPKAIARYRDLCVMALEAQGVR
;
A
#
# COMPACT_ATOMS: atom_id res chain seq x y z
N MET A 1 12.56 -11.06 25.73
CA MET A 1 11.12 -10.72 25.65
C MET A 1 11.00 -9.27 25.22
N ALA A 2 10.29 -8.98 24.13
CA ALA A 2 10.10 -7.60 23.68
C ALA A 2 9.28 -6.83 24.73
N ARG A 3 9.86 -5.78 25.33
CA ARG A 3 9.13 -4.90 26.26
C ARG A 3 8.00 -4.24 25.49
N LYS A 4 6.79 -4.24 26.07
CA LYS A 4 5.67 -3.45 25.52
C LYS A 4 6.12 -1.99 25.49
N PRO A 5 6.03 -1.29 24.35
CA PRO A 5 6.46 0.10 24.26
C PRO A 5 5.64 0.95 25.24
N HIS A 6 6.31 1.79 26.01
CA HIS A 6 5.65 2.71 26.93
C HIS A 6 4.93 3.80 26.11
N PRO A 7 3.76 4.31 26.52
CA PRO A 7 3.07 5.38 25.78
C PRO A 7 3.94 6.61 25.52
N ALA A 8 4.90 6.91 26.42
CA ALA A 8 5.89 7.97 26.22
C ALA A 8 6.83 7.72 25.03
N ASP A 9 7.19 6.46 24.77
CA ASP A 9 8.05 6.09 23.64
C ASP A 9 7.33 6.33 22.31
N ALA A 10 6.03 6.04 22.26
CA ALA A 10 5.19 6.31 21.10
C ALA A 10 5.02 7.82 20.84
N ALA A 11 4.83 8.61 21.90
CA ALA A 11 4.76 10.07 21.80
C ALA A 11 6.10 10.67 21.32
N ASN A 12 7.22 10.21 21.87
CA ASN A 12 8.56 10.63 21.44
C ASN A 12 8.82 10.25 19.97
N ALA A 13 8.45 9.05 19.55
CA ALA A 13 8.57 8.63 18.15
C ALA A 13 7.74 9.52 17.22
N ALA A 14 6.54 9.94 17.64
CA ALA A 14 5.70 10.86 16.86
C ALA A 14 6.31 12.26 16.75
N ILE A 15 6.94 12.77 17.82
CA ILE A 15 7.67 14.05 17.79
C ILE A 15 8.87 13.96 16.85
N ILE A 16 9.65 12.88 16.91
CA ILE A 16 10.82 12.69 16.05
C ILE A 16 10.42 12.56 14.58
N ALA A 17 9.30 11.88 14.28
CA ALA A 17 8.78 11.73 12.92
C ALA A 17 8.30 13.06 12.31
N ASN A 18 7.75 13.97 13.12
CA ASN A 18 7.23 15.27 12.69
C ASN A 18 8.19 16.44 12.99
N ALA A 19 9.46 16.12 13.29
CA ALA A 19 10.43 17.13 13.66
C ALA A 19 10.79 18.02 12.47
N ILE A 20 10.80 19.33 12.70
CA ILE A 20 11.20 20.33 11.71
C ILE A 20 12.67 20.72 11.83
N ARG A 21 13.29 20.48 12.99
CA ARG A 21 14.70 20.71 13.25
C ARG A 21 15.22 19.77 14.35
N PHE A 22 16.53 19.59 14.38
CA PHE A 22 17.25 18.81 15.37
C PHE A 22 18.32 19.66 16.02
N ASP A 23 18.28 19.77 17.34
CA ASP A 23 19.27 20.49 18.14
C ASP A 23 20.20 19.49 18.83
N LEU A 24 21.50 19.75 18.75
CA LEU A 24 22.56 18.90 19.26
C LEU A 24 23.24 19.58 20.44
N ALA A 25 23.54 18.81 21.48
CA ALA A 25 24.30 19.28 22.62
C ALA A 25 25.32 18.22 23.07
N LEU A 26 26.60 18.57 23.06
CA LEU A 26 27.67 17.78 23.67
C LEU A 26 28.20 18.52 24.88
N PHE A 27 28.23 17.84 26.01
CA PHE A 27 28.83 18.37 27.22
C PHE A 27 30.36 18.34 27.14
N LEU A 28 30.99 19.49 27.33
CA LEU A 28 32.45 19.66 27.25
C LEU A 28 33.15 19.60 28.62
N GLY A 29 32.39 19.47 29.72
CA GLY A 29 32.91 19.67 31.07
C GLY A 29 32.49 21.03 31.64
N VAL A 30 32.48 21.15 32.97
CA VAL A 30 32.25 22.38 33.76
C VAL A 30 31.19 23.32 33.14
N GLY A 31 29.98 22.81 32.92
CA GLY A 31 28.83 23.61 32.43
C GLY A 31 28.92 24.10 30.98
N ARG A 32 29.94 23.70 30.21
CA ARG A 32 30.10 24.10 28.80
C ARG A 32 29.51 23.06 27.87
N TYR A 33 28.89 23.54 26.79
CA TYR A 33 28.28 22.70 25.78
C TYR A 33 28.71 23.15 24.39
N ALA A 34 29.17 22.21 23.57
CA ALA A 34 29.21 22.41 22.14
C ALA A 34 27.80 22.16 21.59
N LYS A 35 27.29 23.09 20.81
CA LYS A 35 25.94 23.05 20.24
C LYS A 35 26.01 23.08 18.73
N ALA A 36 25.11 22.35 18.10
CA ALA A 36 24.88 22.42 16.67
C ALA A 36 23.38 22.23 16.39
N SER A 37 22.94 22.57 15.19
CA SER A 37 21.58 22.29 14.73
C SER A 37 21.59 21.70 13.32
N ALA A 38 20.56 20.94 12.97
CA ALA A 38 20.38 20.32 11.66
C ALA A 38 18.91 20.34 11.24
N ALA A 39 18.66 20.37 9.94
CA ALA A 39 17.30 20.31 9.40
C ALA A 39 16.78 18.86 9.33
N THR A 40 17.69 17.88 9.20
CA THR A 40 17.33 16.46 9.07
C THR A 40 18.03 15.59 10.11
N LEU A 41 17.43 14.45 10.43
CA LEU A 41 18.00 13.50 11.39
C LEU A 41 19.34 12.91 10.91
N ALA A 42 19.47 12.66 9.60
CA ALA A 42 20.71 12.14 9.01
C ALA A 42 21.87 13.14 9.17
N GLU A 43 21.62 14.41 8.86
CA GLU A 43 22.60 15.48 9.10
C GLU A 43 22.91 15.66 10.58
N ALA A 44 21.91 15.55 11.46
CA ALA A 44 22.11 15.60 12.91
C ALA A 44 23.08 14.50 13.37
N ARG A 45 22.97 13.27 12.86
CA ARG A 45 23.91 12.20 13.23
C ARG A 45 25.33 12.45 12.75
N LEU A 46 25.49 12.95 11.52
CA LEU A 46 26.81 13.32 10.99
C LEU A 46 27.44 14.45 11.81
N LYS A 47 26.66 15.49 12.13
CA LYS A 47 27.11 16.60 12.97
C LYS A 47 27.42 16.12 14.39
N ALA A 48 26.62 15.23 14.98
CA ALA A 48 26.88 14.64 16.30
C ALA A 48 28.21 13.89 16.34
N ALA A 49 28.49 13.07 15.31
CA ALA A 49 29.75 12.34 15.19
C ALA A 49 30.95 13.28 15.03
N ARG A 50 30.81 14.31 14.18
CA ARG A 50 31.83 15.34 14.00
C ARG A 50 32.12 16.11 15.29
N LEU A 51 31.07 16.51 16.01
CA LEU A 51 31.16 17.26 17.25
C LEU A 51 31.82 16.43 18.37
N ALA A 52 31.58 15.12 18.39
CA ALA A 52 32.28 14.19 19.29
C ALA A 52 33.75 13.97 18.90
N ALA A 53 34.08 14.01 17.60
CA ALA A 53 35.45 13.91 17.12
C ALA A 53 36.26 15.19 17.39
N GLU A 54 35.63 16.36 17.24
CA GLU A 54 36.23 17.68 17.55
C GLU A 54 36.48 17.86 19.06
N HIS A 55 35.69 17.18 19.90
CA HIS A 55 35.78 17.25 21.36
C HIS A 55 35.82 15.85 21.99
N PRO A 56 36.99 15.18 22.01
CA PRO A 56 37.14 13.83 22.55
C PRO A 56 37.04 13.83 24.08
N ASN A 57 35.82 13.91 24.59
CA ASN A 57 35.51 13.96 26.02
C ASN A 57 34.93 12.63 26.54
N GLY A 58 35.01 11.56 25.73
CA GLY A 58 34.43 10.25 26.01
C GLY A 58 32.89 10.21 26.04
N ARG A 59 32.22 11.35 25.78
CA ARG A 59 30.76 11.49 25.79
C ARG A 59 30.22 11.64 24.37
N ARG A 60 29.00 11.16 24.15
CA ARG A 60 28.29 11.31 22.88
C ARG A 60 27.45 12.58 22.91
N ALA A 61 27.30 13.24 21.75
CA ALA A 61 26.40 14.38 21.61
C ALA A 61 24.94 13.89 21.69
N LEU A 62 24.12 14.57 22.49
CA LEU A 62 22.68 14.35 22.57
C LEU A 62 22.00 15.05 21.40
N ILE A 63 21.01 14.40 20.79
CA ILE A 63 20.23 14.95 19.67
C ILE A 63 18.77 15.08 20.11
N TYR A 64 18.25 16.29 20.10
CA TYR A 64 16.87 16.61 20.41
C TYR A 64 16.10 16.94 19.13
N ALA A 65 15.02 16.22 18.88
CA ALA A 65 14.09 16.50 17.79
C ALA A 65 13.06 17.52 18.26
N ILE A 66 12.81 18.56 17.47
CA ILE A 66 11.86 19.63 17.80
C ILE A 66 10.78 19.67 16.72
N ASP A 67 9.52 19.51 17.13
CA ASP A 67 8.37 19.62 16.25
C ASP A 67 7.93 21.08 16.01
N ALA A 68 7.01 21.29 15.07
CA ALA A 68 6.46 22.62 14.77
C ALA A 68 5.72 23.27 15.95
N SER A 69 5.28 22.47 16.93
CA SER A 69 4.64 22.97 18.16
C SER A 69 5.63 23.31 19.28
N GLY A 70 6.94 23.15 19.04
CA GLY A 70 8.00 23.41 20.01
C GLY A 70 8.22 22.29 21.03
N ARG A 71 7.58 21.13 20.86
CA ARG A 71 7.82 19.96 21.72
C ARG A 71 9.12 19.30 21.32
N SER A 72 9.90 18.90 22.33
CA SER A 72 11.20 18.25 22.15
C SER A 72 11.17 16.79 22.57
N ALA A 73 11.78 15.91 21.79
CA ALA A 73 12.02 14.52 22.16
C ALA A 73 13.50 14.14 21.96
N LEU A 74 14.07 13.39 22.89
CA LEU A 74 15.44 12.88 22.77
C LEU A 74 15.48 11.75 21.73
N VAL A 75 16.34 11.87 20.75
CA VAL A 75 16.58 10.82 19.75
C VAL A 75 17.52 9.79 20.36
N THR A 76 17.00 8.59 20.63
CA THR A 76 17.81 7.43 21.01
C THR A 76 18.30 6.67 19.77
N ASP A 77 19.36 5.86 19.93
CA ASP A 77 19.93 5.06 18.84
C ASP A 77 18.93 4.06 18.23
N ASP A 78 17.94 3.64 19.03
CA ASP A 78 16.85 2.74 18.62
C ASP A 78 15.87 3.38 17.64
N VAL A 79 15.86 4.72 17.54
CA VAL A 79 15.03 5.42 16.58
C VAL A 79 15.71 5.29 15.22
N PRO A 80 15.12 4.59 14.25
CA PRO A 80 15.79 4.35 12.98
C PRO A 80 16.08 5.68 12.27
N THR A 81 17.33 5.87 11.81
CA THR A 81 17.77 7.11 11.14
C THR A 81 17.05 7.36 9.81
N GLN A 82 16.41 6.32 9.29
CA GLN A 82 15.74 6.37 8.03
C GLN A 82 14.40 7.04 8.29
N ALA A 83 14.23 8.22 7.70
CA ALA A 83 13.03 8.41 6.88
C ALA A 83 12.85 7.10 6.14
N LYS A 84 11.96 6.26 6.67
CA LYS A 84 11.67 4.96 6.12
C LYS A 84 11.03 5.33 4.80
N GLU A 85 11.83 5.45 3.74
CA GLU A 85 11.34 5.24 2.39
C GLU A 85 10.53 3.96 2.54
N PRO A 86 9.19 4.05 2.42
CA PRO A 86 8.31 3.02 2.91
C PRO A 86 8.77 1.75 2.24
N ALA A 87 9.31 0.82 3.04
CA ALA A 87 10.05 -0.36 2.59
C ALA A 87 9.45 -0.81 1.27
N MET A 88 10.17 -0.51 0.17
CA MET A 88 9.61 -0.57 -1.18
C MET A 88 8.95 -1.92 -1.31
N LYS A 89 7.61 -1.96 -1.43
CA LYS A 89 6.89 -3.22 -1.50
C LYS A 89 7.48 -3.97 -2.69
N THR A 90 8.24 -5.02 -2.41
CA THR A 90 8.84 -5.84 -3.44
C THR A 90 7.77 -6.83 -3.89
N TYR A 91 7.59 -6.91 -5.19
CA TYR A 91 6.61 -7.77 -5.82
C TYR A 91 7.34 -8.86 -6.59
N ALA A 92 6.87 -10.10 -6.49
CA ALA A 92 7.49 -11.23 -7.21
C ALA A 92 7.52 -11.05 -8.75
N LYS A 93 6.65 -10.20 -9.32
CA LYS A 93 6.53 -9.97 -10.77
C LYS A 93 6.50 -8.49 -11.12
N LYS A 94 7.14 -8.11 -12.23
CA LYS A 94 7.15 -6.74 -12.80
C LYS A 94 5.74 -6.17 -12.98
N PHE A 95 4.80 -7.00 -13.45
CA PHE A 95 3.39 -6.61 -13.64
C PHE A 95 2.70 -6.19 -12.34
N ASN A 96 3.03 -6.84 -11.22
CA ASN A 96 2.43 -6.51 -9.93
C ASN A 96 2.97 -5.18 -9.38
N ALA A 97 4.26 -4.89 -9.59
CA ALA A 97 4.85 -3.59 -9.27
C ALA A 97 4.19 -2.47 -10.10
N GLN A 98 3.97 -2.69 -11.40
CA GLN A 98 3.28 -1.72 -12.26
C GLN A 98 1.82 -1.47 -11.84
N ARG A 99 1.09 -2.55 -11.49
CA ARG A 99 -0.30 -2.43 -11.02
C ARG A 99 -0.38 -1.74 -9.66
N ALA A 100 0.57 -1.99 -8.77
CA ALA A 100 0.66 -1.31 -7.48
C ALA A 100 0.92 0.18 -7.64
N ALA A 101 1.80 0.57 -8.56
CA ALA A 101 2.03 1.97 -8.90
C ALA A 101 0.76 2.66 -9.45
N LYS A 102 0.04 1.99 -10.36
CA LYS A 102 -1.24 2.48 -10.89
C LYS A 102 -2.31 2.59 -9.79
N ALA A 103 -2.37 1.63 -8.87
CA ALA A 103 -3.27 1.69 -7.71
C ALA A 103 -2.90 2.79 -6.72
N ALA A 104 -1.63 3.19 -6.68
CA ALA A 104 -1.14 4.35 -5.93
C ALA A 104 -1.37 5.69 -6.68
N GLY A 105 -1.99 5.67 -7.86
CA GLY A 105 -2.33 6.88 -8.62
C GLY A 105 -1.21 7.42 -9.51
N HIS A 106 -0.12 6.66 -9.71
CA HIS A 106 0.99 7.09 -10.57
C HIS A 106 0.81 6.58 -12.01
N ASP A 107 1.16 7.43 -12.98
CA ASP A 107 1.12 7.06 -14.40
C ASP A 107 2.26 6.06 -14.72
N PRO A 108 2.00 4.98 -15.48
CA PRO A 108 3.04 4.07 -15.96
C PRO A 108 4.21 4.74 -16.71
N ALA A 109 4.04 5.95 -17.27
CA ALA A 109 5.10 6.72 -17.93
C ALA A 109 6.09 7.37 -16.94
N GLU A 110 5.60 7.73 -15.75
CA GLU A 110 6.33 8.46 -14.70
C GLU A 110 7.05 7.53 -13.72
N ILE A 111 6.75 6.24 -13.77
CA ILE A 111 7.33 5.23 -12.89
C ILE A 111 8.44 4.43 -13.59
N GLU A 112 9.41 4.01 -12.81
CA GLU A 112 10.44 3.07 -13.20
C GLU A 112 10.32 1.82 -12.32
N ILE A 113 10.28 0.64 -12.95
CA ILE A 113 10.25 -0.62 -12.23
C ILE A 113 11.68 -1.14 -12.10
N VAL A 114 12.20 -1.15 -10.87
CA VAL A 114 13.54 -1.56 -10.51
C VAL A 114 13.52 -3.02 -10.07
N LYS A 115 14.45 -3.83 -10.59
CA LYS A 115 14.69 -5.19 -10.11
C LYS A 115 15.56 -5.13 -8.85
N THR A 116 15.05 -5.68 -7.76
CA THR A 116 15.68 -5.77 -6.44
C THR A 116 16.03 -7.22 -6.13
N LYS A 117 16.84 -7.45 -5.09
CA LYS A 117 17.20 -8.80 -4.62
C LYS A 117 15.97 -9.67 -4.30
N ASP A 118 14.91 -9.04 -3.81
CA ASP A 118 13.68 -9.70 -3.34
C ASP A 118 12.50 -9.56 -4.33
N GLY A 119 12.74 -9.15 -5.58
CA GLY A 119 11.71 -9.05 -6.63
C GLY A 119 11.73 -7.72 -7.39
N PHE A 120 10.57 -7.13 -7.65
CA PHE A 120 10.41 -5.88 -8.40
C PHE A 120 9.79 -4.81 -7.51
N ALA A 121 10.41 -3.64 -7.46
CA ALA A 121 9.87 -2.44 -6.83
C ALA A 121 9.60 -1.38 -7.88
N TRP A 122 8.71 -0.43 -7.61
CA TRP A 122 8.47 0.71 -8.50
C TRP A 122 8.90 2.00 -7.78
N ARG A 123 9.51 2.92 -8.52
CA ARG A 123 9.89 4.25 -8.04
C ARG A 123 9.46 5.32 -9.05
N LEU A 124 9.23 6.53 -8.59
CA LEU A 124 9.02 7.68 -9.48
C LEU A 124 10.34 8.02 -10.18
N LYS A 125 10.29 8.27 -11.49
CA LYS A 125 11.40 8.89 -12.20
C LYS A 125 11.58 10.28 -11.59
N LYS A 126 12.68 10.49 -10.88
CA LYS A 126 13.06 11.81 -10.38
C LYS A 126 13.24 12.70 -11.62
N GLN A 127 12.29 13.59 -11.90
CA GLN A 127 12.51 14.67 -12.85
C GLN A 127 13.70 15.47 -12.32
N ALA A 128 14.85 15.31 -12.97
CA ALA A 128 15.96 16.23 -12.80
C ALA A 128 15.43 17.61 -13.18
N GLY A 129 15.48 18.54 -12.23
CA GLY A 129 14.83 19.84 -12.36
C GLY A 129 15.31 20.64 -13.57
N GLY A 130 14.35 21.29 -14.23
CA GLY A 130 14.43 22.65 -14.74
C GLY A 130 15.48 22.95 -15.82
N ARG A 131 15.03 22.99 -17.07
CA ARG A 131 15.39 24.05 -18.03
C ARG A 131 14.26 24.22 -19.06
N ASN A 132 13.44 25.22 -18.76
CA ASN A 132 12.66 26.12 -19.61
C ASN A 132 12.02 25.60 -20.92
N ASP A 133 10.71 25.87 -20.98
CA ASP A 133 9.98 26.21 -22.19
C ASP A 133 10.78 27.14 -23.11
N ALA A 134 10.98 26.70 -24.35
CA ALA A 134 11.04 27.52 -25.56
C ALA A 134 11.54 26.64 -26.72
N ARG A 135 10.66 25.81 -27.29
CA ARG A 135 10.70 25.37 -28.70
C ARG A 135 9.49 24.50 -29.08
N ASP A 136 8.28 25.01 -28.83
CA ASP A 136 7.21 24.78 -29.80
C ASP A 136 7.49 25.70 -30.98
N ALA A 137 8.02 25.14 -32.07
CA ALA A 137 7.75 25.57 -33.43
C ALA A 137 8.56 24.72 -34.43
N ARG A 138 7.82 24.04 -35.31
CA ARG A 138 8.24 23.41 -36.57
C ARG A 138 8.79 21.98 -36.50
N LEU A 139 7.88 21.02 -36.39
CA LEU A 139 7.85 19.91 -37.34
C LEU A 139 6.40 19.74 -37.80
N ALA A 140 6.14 20.10 -39.06
CA ALA A 140 4.84 19.93 -39.70
C ALA A 140 4.44 18.45 -39.74
N PRO A 141 3.14 18.11 -39.63
CA PRO A 141 2.67 16.76 -39.92
C PRO A 141 2.83 16.46 -41.42
N ASP A 142 3.57 15.39 -41.72
CA ASP A 142 3.73 14.82 -43.05
C ASP A 142 2.37 14.35 -43.60
N PRO A 143 1.89 14.86 -44.77
CA PRO A 143 0.59 14.50 -45.33
C PRO A 143 0.58 13.14 -46.05
N SER A 144 1.67 12.37 -46.05
CA SER A 144 1.76 11.09 -46.78
C SER A 144 1.41 9.84 -45.97
N ARG A 145 0.76 9.97 -44.80
CA ARG A 145 0.25 8.79 -44.07
C ARG A 145 -1.22 8.53 -44.44
N GLU A 146 -1.42 7.66 -45.42
CA GLU A 146 -2.75 7.09 -45.73
C GLU A 146 -3.49 6.66 -44.45
N PRO A 147 -4.77 7.00 -44.29
CA PRO A 147 -5.55 6.52 -43.16
C PRO A 147 -5.84 5.03 -43.36
N GLN A 148 -5.03 4.17 -42.73
CA GLN A 148 -5.39 2.77 -42.59
C GLN A 148 -6.71 2.66 -41.83
N ARG A 149 -7.77 2.42 -42.61
CA ARG A 149 -9.11 2.06 -42.16
C ARG A 149 -9.05 0.69 -41.48
N ALA A 150 -8.64 0.67 -40.21
CA ALA A 150 -8.71 -0.51 -39.38
C ALA A 150 -10.11 -0.59 -38.73
N THR A 151 -11.03 -1.26 -39.42
CA THR A 151 -12.23 -1.85 -38.82
C THR A 151 -11.78 -2.93 -37.82
N ALA A 152 -11.47 -2.52 -36.59
CA ALA A 152 -11.26 -3.43 -35.48
C ALA A 152 -12.54 -3.49 -34.66
N THR A 153 -13.35 -4.52 -34.94
CA THR A 153 -14.39 -4.98 -34.02
C THR A 153 -13.79 -5.07 -32.62
N LYS A 154 -14.32 -4.26 -31.71
CA LYS A 154 -13.96 -4.23 -30.30
C LYS A 154 -14.34 -5.59 -29.71
N ARG A 155 -13.46 -6.59 -29.84
CA ARG A 155 -13.58 -7.83 -29.06
C ARG A 155 -13.41 -7.41 -27.60
N GLU A 156 -14.54 -7.27 -26.92
CA GLU A 156 -14.58 -7.01 -25.49
C GLU A 156 -13.70 -8.06 -24.83
N ARG A 157 -12.68 -7.57 -24.11
CA ARG A 157 -11.79 -8.45 -23.35
C ARG A 157 -12.69 -9.26 -22.43
N PRO A 158 -12.60 -10.60 -22.40
CA PRO A 158 -13.47 -11.40 -21.55
C PRO A 158 -13.36 -10.86 -20.13
N PHE A 159 -14.50 -10.43 -19.58
CA PHE A 159 -14.62 -10.03 -18.19
C PHE A 159 -13.92 -11.12 -17.36
N GLY A 160 -12.92 -10.74 -16.56
CA GLY A 160 -12.20 -11.73 -15.76
C GLY A 160 -13.22 -12.55 -14.98
N LYS A 161 -13.06 -13.88 -14.93
CA LYS A 161 -14.07 -14.89 -14.49
C LYS A 161 -15.04 -14.44 -13.38
N ARG A 162 -14.57 -13.63 -12.41
CA ARG A 162 -15.38 -13.02 -11.34
C ARG A 162 -16.45 -12.04 -11.83
N ALA A 163 -16.11 -11.13 -12.73
CA ALA A 163 -17.04 -10.15 -13.27
C ALA A 163 -18.05 -10.81 -14.22
N GLN A 164 -17.70 -11.94 -14.82
CA GLN A 164 -18.65 -12.76 -15.58
C GLN A 164 -19.66 -13.42 -14.64
N ILE A 165 -19.22 -14.01 -13.52
CA ILE A 165 -20.11 -14.58 -12.50
C ILE A 165 -21.05 -13.52 -11.89
N GLU A 166 -20.55 -12.31 -11.64
CA GLU A 166 -21.37 -11.19 -11.15
C GLU A 166 -22.40 -10.71 -12.19
N ALA A 167 -22.01 -10.69 -13.48
CA ALA A 167 -22.92 -10.36 -14.57
C ALA A 167 -23.98 -11.45 -14.78
N ASP A 168 -23.59 -12.72 -14.68
CA ASP A 168 -24.50 -13.87 -14.75
C ASP A 168 -25.49 -13.86 -13.58
N ALA A 169 -25.02 -13.58 -12.36
CA ALA A 169 -25.89 -13.40 -11.20
C ALA A 169 -26.87 -12.23 -11.42
N ARG A 170 -26.42 -11.09 -11.95
CA ARG A 170 -27.32 -9.97 -12.28
C ARG A 170 -28.30 -10.29 -13.40
N ALA A 171 -27.94 -11.18 -14.32
CA ALA A 171 -28.82 -11.69 -15.36
C ALA A 171 -29.79 -12.77 -14.85
N GLY A 172 -29.80 -13.05 -13.54
CA GLY A 172 -30.67 -14.05 -12.92
C GLY A 172 -30.20 -15.48 -13.13
N LYS A 173 -28.93 -15.73 -13.47
CA LYS A 173 -28.36 -17.09 -13.51
C LYS A 173 -27.71 -17.40 -12.17
N LEU A 174 -28.12 -18.51 -11.56
CA LEU A 174 -27.52 -18.97 -10.30
C LEU A 174 -26.03 -19.25 -10.53
N PRO A 175 -25.13 -18.64 -9.75
CA PRO A 175 -23.70 -18.90 -9.88
C PRO A 175 -23.38 -20.36 -9.53
N GLU A 176 -22.37 -20.94 -10.18
CA GLU A 176 -21.87 -22.26 -9.80
C GLU A 176 -21.29 -22.24 -8.38
N PRO A 177 -21.56 -23.28 -7.56
CA PRO A 177 -21.07 -23.35 -6.19
C PRO A 177 -19.53 -23.35 -6.15
N PRO A 178 -18.89 -22.60 -5.24
CA PRO A 178 -17.45 -22.62 -5.08
C PRO A 178 -16.93 -24.01 -4.73
N ASP A 179 -15.87 -24.47 -5.39
CA ASP A 179 -15.26 -25.76 -5.10
C ASP A 179 -14.52 -25.77 -3.75
N PHE A 180 -14.99 -26.62 -2.82
CA PHE A 180 -14.41 -26.86 -1.50
C PHE A 180 -13.93 -28.31 -1.31
N SER A 181 -13.52 -28.98 -2.40
CA SER A 181 -13.07 -30.38 -2.40
C SER A 181 -11.78 -30.63 -1.59
N ALA A 182 -10.95 -29.61 -1.38
CA ALA A 182 -9.74 -29.73 -0.55
C ALA A 182 -10.05 -30.11 0.91
N GLU A 183 -9.23 -30.97 1.52
CA GLU A 183 -9.42 -31.47 2.90
C GLU A 183 -9.46 -30.35 3.96
N THR A 184 -8.68 -29.29 3.76
CA THR A 184 -8.67 -28.10 4.62
C THR A 184 -10.03 -27.40 4.73
N HIS A 185 -10.93 -27.64 3.77
CA HIS A 185 -12.26 -27.05 3.72
C HIS A 185 -13.37 -27.96 4.24
N LYS A 186 -13.05 -29.16 4.74
CA LYS A 186 -14.03 -30.16 5.24
C LYS A 186 -15.05 -29.58 6.22
N ARG A 187 -14.62 -28.69 7.12
CA ARG A 187 -15.50 -28.04 8.13
C ARG A 187 -16.51 -27.06 7.52
N PHE A 188 -16.29 -26.60 6.29
CA PHE A 188 -17.13 -25.60 5.61
C PHE A 188 -18.06 -26.20 4.56
N ARG A 189 -17.89 -27.49 4.19
CA ARG A 189 -18.73 -28.16 3.19
C ARG A 189 -20.20 -28.22 3.61
N ASN A 190 -20.49 -28.52 4.88
CA ASN A 190 -21.86 -28.54 5.39
C ASN A 190 -22.51 -27.15 5.32
N LYS A 191 -21.74 -26.08 5.58
CA LYS A 191 -22.23 -24.71 5.46
C LYS A 191 -22.49 -24.31 4.02
N LEU A 192 -21.61 -24.71 3.10
CA LEU A 192 -21.83 -24.52 1.68
C LEU A 192 -23.08 -25.26 1.20
N ALA A 193 -23.23 -26.54 1.56
CA ALA A 193 -24.37 -27.37 1.18
C ALA A 193 -25.70 -26.76 1.66
N ALA A 194 -25.73 -26.21 2.88
CA ALA A 194 -26.89 -25.48 3.40
C ALA A 194 -27.22 -24.24 2.55
N VAL A 195 -26.22 -23.44 2.16
CA VAL A 195 -26.42 -22.26 1.32
C VAL A 195 -26.87 -22.65 -0.10
N VAL A 196 -26.31 -23.73 -0.67
CA VAL A 196 -26.72 -24.26 -1.99
C VAL A 196 -28.17 -24.78 -1.93
N ALA A 197 -28.55 -25.47 -0.86
CA ALA A 197 -29.92 -25.94 -0.67
C ALA A 197 -30.92 -24.77 -0.59
N LEU A 198 -30.58 -23.71 0.15
CA LEU A 198 -31.40 -22.49 0.23
C LEU A 198 -31.48 -21.76 -1.11
N ALA A 199 -30.38 -21.69 -1.86
CA ALA A 199 -30.33 -21.08 -3.18
C ALA A 199 -31.18 -21.85 -4.20
N ASN A 200 -31.13 -23.19 -4.19
CA ASN A 200 -31.97 -24.03 -5.04
C ASN A 200 -33.45 -23.98 -4.64
N ALA A 201 -33.75 -23.82 -3.35
CA ALA A 201 -35.11 -23.65 -2.86
C ALA A 201 -35.69 -22.26 -3.13
N GLY A 202 -34.88 -21.30 -3.59
CA GLY A 202 -35.30 -19.91 -3.80
C GLY A 202 -35.59 -19.14 -2.50
N ASP A 203 -35.12 -19.63 -1.35
CA ASP A 203 -35.41 -19.02 -0.04
C ASP A 203 -34.51 -17.79 0.21
N LEU A 204 -34.98 -16.63 -0.25
CA LEU A 204 -34.32 -15.34 -0.06
C LEU A 204 -34.14 -14.97 1.42
N ASN A 205 -35.13 -15.27 2.25
CA ASN A 205 -35.10 -14.93 3.67
C ASN A 205 -34.09 -15.79 4.41
N GLY A 206 -34.08 -17.10 4.12
CA GLY A 206 -33.08 -18.04 4.65
C GLY A 206 -31.66 -17.68 4.25
N LEU A 207 -31.44 -17.29 2.98
CA LEU A 207 -30.13 -16.83 2.51
C LEU A 207 -29.68 -15.55 3.22
N ARG A 208 -30.55 -14.54 3.37
CA ARG A 208 -30.21 -13.28 4.06
C ARG A 208 -29.95 -13.48 5.55
N ALA A 209 -30.72 -14.35 6.20
CA ALA A 209 -30.57 -14.69 7.61
C ALA A 209 -29.30 -15.51 7.90
N PHE A 210 -28.72 -16.18 6.88
CA PHE A 210 -27.52 -16.99 7.04
C PHE A 210 -26.28 -16.11 7.29
N GLN A 211 -25.99 -15.85 8.57
CA GLN A 211 -24.86 -15.04 9.00
C GLN A 211 -23.55 -15.84 8.93
N ILE A 212 -22.61 -15.38 8.10
CA ILE A 212 -21.27 -15.98 7.95
C ILE A 212 -20.23 -14.95 8.39
N ASN A 213 -19.45 -15.27 9.42
CA ASN A 213 -18.33 -14.43 9.86
C ASN A 213 -17.17 -14.53 8.87
N PRO A 214 -16.82 -13.45 8.13
CA PRO A 214 -15.87 -13.50 7.03
C PRO A 214 -14.42 -13.37 7.52
N VAL A 215 -13.99 -14.23 8.44
CA VAL A 215 -12.67 -14.17 9.08
C VAL A 215 -11.55 -14.80 8.24
N SER A 216 -11.87 -15.82 7.43
CA SER A 216 -10.90 -16.54 6.59
C SER A 216 -11.36 -16.66 5.12
N SER A 217 -10.49 -17.18 4.25
CA SER A 217 -10.77 -17.28 2.80
C SER A 217 -12.03 -18.09 2.48
N SER A 218 -12.27 -19.20 3.19
CA SER A 218 -13.42 -20.08 2.95
C SER A 218 -14.77 -19.43 3.33
N PRO A 219 -14.96 -18.88 4.55
CA PRO A 219 -16.16 -18.11 4.89
C PRO A 219 -16.39 -16.89 3.99
N LYS A 220 -15.33 -16.21 3.54
CA LYS A 220 -15.43 -15.09 2.58
C LYS A 220 -15.98 -15.55 1.23
N ALA A 221 -15.60 -16.73 0.75
CA ALA A 221 -16.12 -17.28 -0.51
C ALA A 221 -17.59 -17.71 -0.40
N ILE A 222 -18.01 -18.30 0.73
CA ILE A 222 -19.41 -18.68 0.95
C ILE A 222 -20.30 -17.43 1.10
N ALA A 223 -19.84 -16.38 1.80
CA ALA A 223 -20.58 -15.11 1.90
C ALA A 223 -20.80 -14.47 0.51
N ARG A 224 -19.75 -14.45 -0.32
CA ARG A 224 -19.87 -13.98 -1.72
C ARG A 224 -20.85 -14.81 -2.53
N TYR A 225 -20.82 -16.14 -2.40
CA TYR A 225 -21.76 -17.03 -3.08
C TYR A 225 -23.21 -16.73 -2.67
N ARG A 226 -23.47 -16.62 -1.36
CA ARG A 226 -24.77 -16.20 -0.81
C ARG A 226 -25.25 -14.88 -1.41
N ASP A 227 -24.39 -13.86 -1.42
CA ASP A 227 -24.76 -12.52 -1.92
C ASP A 227 -25.08 -12.55 -3.43
N LEU A 228 -24.36 -13.37 -4.21
CA LEU A 228 -24.66 -13.59 -5.63
C LEU A 228 -25.96 -14.37 -5.85
N CYS A 229 -26.26 -15.38 -5.02
CA CYS A 229 -27.54 -16.10 -5.08
C CYS A 229 -28.72 -15.19 -4.75
N VAL A 230 -28.59 -14.32 -3.75
CA VAL A 230 -29.61 -13.31 -3.43
C VAL A 230 -29.82 -12.37 -4.61
N MET A 231 -28.74 -11.86 -5.21
CA MET A 231 -28.83 -10.99 -6.39
C MET A 231 -29.48 -11.69 -7.60
N ALA A 232 -29.18 -12.98 -7.80
CA ALA A 232 -29.76 -13.76 -8.89
C ALA A 232 -31.24 -14.06 -8.68
N LEU A 233 -31.65 -14.45 -7.48
CA LEU A 233 -33.05 -14.72 -7.14
C LEU A 233 -33.89 -13.45 -7.15
N GLU A 234 -33.34 -12.31 -6.70
CA GLU A 234 -33.97 -11.00 -6.84
C GLU A 234 -34.17 -10.61 -8.31
N ALA A 235 -33.18 -10.86 -9.16
CA ALA A 235 -33.28 -10.60 -10.61
C ALA A 235 -34.29 -11.52 -11.31
N GLN A 236 -34.53 -12.73 -10.80
CA GLN A 236 -35.55 -13.64 -11.29
C GLN A 236 -36.98 -13.27 -10.84
N GLY A 237 -37.15 -12.29 -9.94
CA GLY A 237 -38.45 -11.87 -9.44
C GLY A 237 -39.08 -12.84 -8.44
N VAL A 238 -38.30 -13.77 -7.89
CA VAL A 238 -38.71 -14.60 -6.75
C VAL A 238 -38.85 -13.65 -5.56
N ARG A 239 -40.08 -13.41 -5.08
CA ARG A 239 -40.39 -12.56 -3.91
C ARG A 239 -40.82 -13.41 -2.74
#